data_AF-B8ALE1-F1
#
_entry.id   AF-B8ALE1-F1
#
_cell.length_a   1.000
_cell.length_b   1.000
_cell.length_c   1.000
_cell.angle_alpha   90.00
_cell.angle_beta   90.00
_cell.angle_gamma   90.00
#
_symmetry.space_group_name_H-M   'P 1'
#
loop_
_entity.id
_entity.type
_entity.pdbx_description
1 polymer ?
#
loop_
_entity_poly.entity_id
_entity_poly.type
_entity_poly.pdbx_seq_one_letter_code
_entity_poly.pdbx_strand_id
1 'polypeptide(L)'
;MEIAARPSLVQPPLVLAAAQGGKERRRQRELAYMFWILGYSLNEGHQLLQSKRACFPKLEAIKLATADILTGLSKNSITLKWESDSCSSVEISGLDVGWGQIIPLTYNKEKRAWYLERELPEGRYEYKYIVDGKWVCNDNEKKTKANADGHVNNYVQGRPADDQQQIMELPDEQSRRSFQMLSSWVAMSILLIN
;
A
#
# COMPACT_ATOMS: atom_id res chain seq x y z
N MET A 1 5.59 -8.57 -38.51
CA MET A 1 4.70 -8.34 -37.35
C MET A 1 4.40 -9.70 -36.76
N GLU A 2 5.22 -10.14 -35.83
CA GLU A 2 5.07 -11.43 -35.16
C GLU A 2 4.45 -11.15 -33.80
N ILE A 3 3.18 -11.50 -33.64
CA ILE A 3 2.49 -11.40 -32.35
C ILE A 3 3.08 -12.54 -31.51
N ALA A 4 4.01 -12.22 -30.61
CA ALA A 4 4.56 -13.20 -29.68
C ALA A 4 3.39 -13.90 -28.96
N ALA A 5 3.26 -15.20 -29.19
CA ALA A 5 2.22 -16.01 -28.61
C ALA A 5 2.28 -15.92 -27.08
N ARG A 6 1.15 -15.59 -26.44
CA ARG A 6 1.04 -15.58 -24.97
C ARG A 6 1.39 -16.99 -24.47
N PRO A 7 2.33 -17.14 -23.51
CA PRO A 7 2.64 -18.46 -22.98
C PRO A 7 1.38 -19.05 -22.34
N SER A 8 1.08 -20.30 -22.71
CA SER A 8 -0.02 -21.06 -22.14
C SER A 8 0.21 -21.26 -20.64
N LEU A 9 -0.87 -21.19 -19.86
CA LEU A 9 -0.89 -21.38 -18.41
C LEU A 9 -0.59 -22.83 -18.02
N VAL A 10 0.60 -23.33 -18.34
CA VAL A 10 1.18 -24.44 -17.60
C VAL A 10 1.71 -23.82 -16.33
N GLN A 11 0.88 -23.89 -15.28
CA GLN A 11 1.12 -23.55 -13.87
C GLN A 11 2.30 -22.59 -13.61
N PRO A 12 2.06 -21.35 -13.10
CA PRO A 12 3.17 -20.47 -12.74
C PRO A 12 4.16 -21.26 -11.87
N PRO A 13 5.48 -21.18 -12.15
CA PRO A 13 6.46 -22.00 -11.46
C PRO A 13 6.19 -21.93 -9.97
N LEU A 14 6.09 -23.09 -9.33
CA LEU A 14 5.88 -23.31 -7.90
C LEU A 14 6.91 -22.59 -6.99
N VAL A 15 7.78 -21.76 -7.55
CA VAL A 15 9.03 -21.26 -6.97
C VAL A 15 8.86 -19.97 -6.17
N LEU A 16 7.80 -19.16 -6.34
CA LEU A 16 7.70 -17.89 -5.61
C LEU A 16 6.99 -17.98 -4.24
N ALA A 17 6.85 -19.18 -3.68
CA ALA A 17 5.73 -19.44 -2.81
C ALA A 17 6.10 -19.98 -1.42
N ALA A 18 7.30 -19.72 -0.91
CA ALA A 18 7.66 -19.95 0.49
C ALA A 18 8.32 -18.70 1.09
N ALA A 19 7.53 -17.67 1.35
CA ALA A 19 7.97 -16.53 2.16
C ALA A 19 6.99 -16.33 3.32
N GLN A 20 7.53 -16.30 4.54
CA GLN A 20 6.79 -16.19 5.80
C GLN A 20 5.82 -15.00 5.77
N GLY A 21 4.52 -15.28 5.67
CA GLY A 21 3.48 -14.26 5.68
C GLY A 21 2.09 -14.84 5.40
N GLY A 22 1.07 -14.34 6.09
CA GLY A 22 -0.31 -14.82 5.95
C GLY A 22 -0.81 -14.83 4.50
N LYS A 23 -1.82 -15.68 4.22
CA LYS A 23 -2.36 -15.98 2.88
C LYS A 23 -2.54 -14.76 1.98
N GLU A 24 -2.93 -13.62 2.54
CA GLU A 24 -3.15 -12.36 1.83
C GLU A 24 -1.87 -11.77 1.21
N ARG A 25 -0.74 -11.77 1.95
CA ARG A 25 0.54 -11.23 1.45
C ARG A 25 1.09 -12.03 0.28
N ARG A 26 0.80 -13.33 0.22
CA ARG A 26 1.20 -14.20 -0.90
C ARG A 26 0.48 -13.81 -2.19
N ARG A 27 -0.83 -13.54 -2.11
CA ARG A 27 -1.66 -13.21 -3.27
C ARG A 27 -1.42 -11.82 -3.82
N GLN A 28 -1.12 -10.88 -2.93
CA GLN A 28 -0.62 -9.55 -3.31
C GLN A 28 0.63 -9.65 -4.20
N ARG A 29 1.60 -10.51 -3.83
CA ARG A 29 2.84 -10.72 -4.59
C ARG A 29 2.59 -11.43 -5.92
N GLU A 30 1.72 -12.43 -5.94
CA GLU A 30 1.30 -13.11 -7.16
C GLU A 30 0.68 -12.11 -8.16
N LEU A 31 -0.21 -11.23 -7.71
CA LEU A 31 -0.81 -10.20 -8.56
C LEU A 31 0.24 -9.19 -9.07
N ALA A 32 1.16 -8.75 -8.21
CA ALA A 32 2.24 -7.85 -8.61
C ALA A 32 3.16 -8.50 -9.66
N TYR A 33 3.47 -9.78 -9.52
CA TYR A 33 4.25 -10.54 -10.51
C TYR A 33 3.52 -10.66 -11.86
N MET A 34 2.22 -10.96 -11.82
CA MET A 34 1.39 -11.02 -13.03
C MET A 34 1.38 -9.69 -13.78
N PHE A 35 1.30 -8.58 -13.03
CA PHE A 35 1.29 -7.23 -13.58
C PHE A 35 2.66 -6.78 -14.10
N TRP A 36 3.70 -6.84 -13.26
CA TRP A 36 5.02 -6.30 -13.58
C TRP A 36 5.85 -7.17 -14.53
N ILE A 37 5.70 -8.50 -14.48
CA ILE A 37 6.56 -9.45 -15.21
C ILE A 37 5.81 -10.16 -16.33
N LEU A 38 4.65 -10.74 -16.04
CA LEU A 38 3.87 -11.49 -17.05
C LEU A 38 3.05 -10.58 -17.97
N GLY A 39 3.03 -9.28 -17.70
CA GLY A 39 2.40 -8.28 -18.54
C GLY A 39 0.88 -8.34 -18.58
N TYR A 40 0.20 -8.93 -17.58
CA TYR A 40 -1.26 -8.82 -17.41
C TYR A 40 -1.62 -7.37 -17.05
N SER A 41 -2.85 -6.90 -17.35
CA SER A 41 -3.33 -5.70 -16.67
C SER A 41 -3.61 -6.02 -15.21
N LEU A 42 -3.60 -5.01 -14.34
CA LEU A 42 -3.89 -5.22 -12.93
C LEU A 42 -5.30 -5.80 -12.73
N ASN A 43 -6.27 -5.36 -13.53
CA ASN A 43 -7.64 -5.85 -13.48
C ASN A 43 -7.76 -7.29 -14.02
N GLU A 44 -7.12 -7.60 -15.15
CA GLU A 44 -7.08 -8.96 -15.73
C GLU A 44 -6.47 -9.96 -14.73
N GLY A 45 -5.33 -9.60 -14.13
CA GLY A 45 -4.66 -10.43 -13.14
C GLY A 45 -5.51 -10.63 -11.88
N HIS A 46 -6.17 -9.57 -11.42
CA HIS A 46 -7.04 -9.62 -10.25
C HIS A 46 -8.26 -10.53 -10.47
N GLN A 47 -8.96 -10.39 -11.61
CA GLN A 47 -10.09 -11.25 -11.96
C GLN A 47 -9.67 -12.72 -12.08
N LEU A 48 -8.52 -12.99 -12.72
CA LEU A 48 -8.01 -14.35 -12.84
C LEU A 48 -7.67 -14.95 -11.47
N LEU A 49 -7.00 -14.21 -10.59
CA LEU A 49 -6.71 -14.68 -9.22
C LEU A 49 -7.98 -15.00 -8.44
N GLN A 50 -8.96 -14.08 -8.46
CA GLN A 50 -10.25 -14.28 -7.80
C GLN A 50 -11.01 -15.49 -8.34
N SER A 51 -10.96 -15.73 -9.66
CA SER A 51 -11.62 -16.88 -10.30
C SER A 51 -11.07 -18.24 -9.82
N LYS A 52 -9.79 -18.27 -9.41
CA LYS A 52 -9.18 -19.50 -8.89
C LYS A 52 -9.45 -19.66 -7.41
N ARG A 53 -9.39 -18.58 -6.64
CA ARG A 53 -9.57 -18.59 -5.18
C ARG A 53 -9.98 -17.21 -4.70
N ALA A 54 -10.97 -17.15 -3.81
CA ALA A 54 -11.29 -15.93 -3.09
C ALA A 54 -10.04 -15.38 -2.36
N CYS A 55 -9.69 -14.13 -2.65
CA CYS A 55 -8.61 -13.36 -2.03
C CYS A 55 -8.92 -11.87 -2.18
N PHE A 56 -8.32 -11.04 -1.33
CA PHE A 56 -8.58 -9.60 -1.30
C PHE A 56 -7.26 -8.80 -1.45
N PRO A 57 -6.51 -9.01 -2.55
CA PRO A 57 -5.22 -8.34 -2.72
C PRO A 57 -5.44 -6.83 -2.73
N LYS A 58 -4.58 -6.08 -2.04
CA LYS A 58 -4.74 -4.62 -1.95
C LYS A 58 -4.25 -3.95 -3.24
N LEU A 59 -5.11 -3.86 -4.26
CA LEU A 59 -4.76 -3.31 -5.58
C LEU A 59 -4.06 -1.95 -5.49
N GLU A 60 -4.56 -1.06 -4.63
CA GLU A 60 -3.98 0.27 -4.42
C GLU A 60 -2.52 0.22 -3.95
N ALA A 61 -2.14 -0.77 -3.14
CA ALA A 61 -0.73 -0.91 -2.73
C ALA A 61 0.18 -1.34 -3.88
N ILE A 62 -0.34 -2.10 -4.86
CA ILE A 62 0.44 -2.45 -6.07
C ILE A 62 0.57 -1.21 -6.97
N LYS A 63 -0.52 -0.44 -7.14
CA LYS A 63 -0.49 0.81 -7.92
C LYS A 63 0.45 1.85 -7.33
N LEU A 64 0.41 2.07 -6.01
CA LEU A 64 1.32 3.01 -5.35
C LEU A 64 2.78 2.55 -5.48
N ALA A 65 3.08 1.27 -5.23
CA ALA A 65 4.43 0.75 -5.46
C ALA A 65 4.89 0.90 -6.92
N THR A 66 3.97 0.74 -7.87
CA THR A 66 4.21 0.95 -9.31
C THR A 66 4.55 2.42 -9.60
N ALA A 67 3.77 3.36 -9.05
CA ALA A 67 4.03 4.79 -9.17
C ALA A 67 5.38 5.15 -8.55
N ASP A 68 5.65 4.71 -7.32
CA ASP A 68 6.90 4.97 -6.60
C ASP A 68 8.14 4.52 -7.40
N ILE A 69 8.06 3.36 -8.08
CA ILE A 69 9.15 2.85 -8.94
C ILE A 69 9.34 3.75 -10.18
N LEU A 70 8.25 4.24 -10.78
CA LEU A 70 8.30 5.03 -12.02
C LEU A 70 8.66 6.50 -11.79
N THR A 71 8.12 7.11 -10.74
CA THR A 71 8.21 8.55 -10.49
C THR A 71 9.18 8.89 -9.38
N GLY A 72 9.71 7.89 -8.67
CA GLY A 72 10.44 8.07 -7.43
C GLY A 72 9.49 8.23 -6.23
N LEU A 73 10.04 8.00 -5.04
CA LEU A 73 9.32 8.04 -3.77
C LEU A 73 9.38 9.44 -3.16
N SER A 74 8.26 10.16 -3.15
CA SER A 74 8.07 11.39 -2.36
C SER A 74 7.47 11.04 -1.00
N LYS A 75 7.99 11.66 0.07
CA LYS A 75 7.42 11.57 1.42
C LYS A 75 6.87 12.91 1.85
N ASN A 76 5.78 12.85 2.61
CA ASN A 76 5.12 14.00 3.21
C ASN A 76 5.18 13.87 4.73
N SER A 77 5.51 14.96 5.41
CA SER A 77 5.45 15.02 6.87
C SER A 77 4.00 15.20 7.30
N ILE A 78 3.51 14.29 8.15
CA ILE A 78 2.21 14.38 8.78
C ILE A 78 2.38 14.59 10.29
N THR A 79 1.43 15.31 10.89
CA THR A 79 1.35 15.47 12.34
C THR A 79 0.01 14.92 12.81
N LEU A 80 0.05 13.89 13.64
CA LEU A 80 -1.12 13.35 14.33
C LEU A 80 -1.17 13.94 15.73
N LYS A 81 -2.38 14.30 16.18
CA LYS A 81 -2.58 15.04 17.43
C LYS A 81 -3.68 14.39 18.26
N TRP A 82 -3.44 14.26 19.56
CA TRP A 82 -4.48 13.90 20.52
C TRP A 82 -4.56 14.94 21.62
N GLU A 83 -5.70 15.64 21.71
CA GLU A 83 -5.93 16.70 22.70
C GLU A 83 -6.45 16.10 24.00
N SER A 84 -5.57 15.95 24.99
CA SER A 84 -5.92 15.55 26.34
C SER A 84 -4.74 15.78 27.28
N ASP A 85 -5.04 16.26 28.47
CA ASP A 85 -4.12 16.43 29.60
C ASP A 85 -4.30 15.36 30.69
N SER A 86 -5.38 14.57 30.59
CA SER A 86 -5.83 13.65 31.63
C SER A 86 -5.35 12.22 31.42
N CYS A 87 -4.93 11.87 30.21
CA CYS A 87 -4.39 10.55 29.92
C CYS A 87 -2.91 10.44 30.27
N SER A 88 -2.49 9.23 30.62
CA SER A 88 -1.10 8.93 31.00
C SER A 88 -0.25 8.50 29.82
N SER A 89 -0.88 7.91 28.80
CA SER A 89 -0.22 7.41 27.60
C SER A 89 -1.14 7.55 26.39
N VAL A 90 -0.54 7.95 25.26
CA VAL A 90 -1.20 7.94 23.96
C VAL A 90 -0.26 7.31 22.96
N GLU A 91 -0.76 6.31 22.25
CA GLU A 91 0.01 5.54 21.29
C GLU A 91 -0.81 5.31 20.02
N ILE A 92 -0.17 4.90 18.93
CA ILE A 92 -0.81 4.61 17.66
C ILE A 92 -0.33 3.26 17.13
N SER A 93 -1.26 2.49 16.55
CA SER A 93 -0.95 1.32 15.72
C SER A 93 -1.58 1.44 14.34
N GLY A 94 -1.05 0.71 13.35
CA GLY A 94 -1.39 0.88 11.94
C GLY A 94 -0.33 1.70 11.21
N LEU A 95 -0.75 2.75 10.50
CA LEU A 95 0.11 3.57 9.65
C LEU A 95 0.99 2.70 8.72
N ASP A 96 2.27 3.01 8.61
CA ASP A 96 3.32 2.29 7.89
C ASP A 96 4.02 1.21 8.73
N VAL A 97 3.74 1.09 10.04
CA VAL A 97 4.30 0.03 10.91
C VAL A 97 3.41 -1.21 11.00
N GLY A 98 2.15 -1.07 10.58
CA GLY A 98 1.13 -2.12 10.64
C GLY A 98 0.53 -2.31 12.04
N TRP A 99 -0.44 -3.22 12.13
CA TRP A 99 -1.25 -3.44 13.34
C TRP A 99 -0.56 -4.26 14.46
N GLY A 100 0.64 -4.77 14.21
CA GLY A 100 1.41 -5.55 15.19
C GLY A 100 2.44 -4.72 15.97
N GLN A 101 2.59 -3.44 15.63
CA GLN A 101 3.54 -2.53 16.24
C GLN A 101 2.80 -1.30 16.77
N ILE A 102 3.37 -0.67 17.80
CA ILE A 102 2.80 0.48 18.50
C ILE A 102 3.86 1.58 18.54
N ILE A 103 3.44 2.83 18.29
CA ILE A 103 4.28 4.02 18.31
C ILE A 103 3.75 4.95 19.39
N PRO A 104 4.53 5.29 20.43
CA PRO A 104 4.10 6.25 21.44
C PRO A 104 4.11 7.68 20.89
N LEU A 105 3.17 8.51 21.34
CA LEU A 105 3.14 9.94 21.09
C LEU A 105 3.93 10.69 22.16
N THR A 106 4.42 11.88 21.82
CA THR A 106 5.10 12.78 22.76
C THR A 106 4.11 13.80 23.31
N TYR A 107 4.01 13.89 24.64
CA TYR A 107 3.19 14.91 25.29
C TYR A 107 3.87 16.27 25.30
N ASN A 108 3.17 17.30 24.81
CA ASN A 108 3.56 18.69 24.90
C ASN A 108 2.78 19.39 26.02
N LYS A 109 3.48 19.76 27.10
CA LYS A 109 2.89 20.39 28.29
C LYS A 109 2.26 21.76 28.03
N GLU A 110 2.86 22.56 27.15
CA GLU A 110 2.39 23.91 26.83
C GLU A 110 1.08 23.86 26.03
N LYS A 111 1.01 22.94 25.07
CA LYS A 111 -0.16 22.74 24.20
C LYS A 111 -1.22 21.80 24.81
N ARG A 112 -0.92 21.17 25.95
CA ARG A 112 -1.76 20.17 26.63
C ARG A 112 -2.26 19.07 25.68
N ALA A 113 -1.36 18.58 24.83
CA ALA A 113 -1.70 17.63 23.77
C ALA A 113 -0.54 16.72 23.42
N TRP A 114 -0.86 15.56 22.85
CA TRP A 114 0.07 14.54 22.39
C TRP A 114 0.27 14.65 20.88
N TYR A 115 1.50 14.42 20.43
CA TYR A 115 1.89 14.59 19.03
C TYR A 115 2.71 13.41 18.52
N LEU A 116 2.48 13.04 17.27
CA LEU A 116 3.36 12.19 16.47
C LEU A 116 3.62 12.89 15.12
N GLU A 117 4.87 13.22 14.86
CA GLU A 117 5.34 13.63 13.55
C GLU A 117 5.90 12.43 12.80
N ARG A 118 5.52 12.26 11.54
CA ARG A 118 5.94 11.11 10.75
C ARG A 118 6.01 11.44 9.27
N GLU A 119 7.10 11.04 8.63
CA GLU A 119 7.21 11.11 7.17
C GLU A 119 6.64 9.85 6.55
N LEU A 120 5.59 10.01 5.75
CA LEU A 120 4.95 8.91 5.05
C LEU A 120 5.08 9.13 3.54
N PRO A 121 5.35 8.08 2.77
CA PRO A 121 5.08 8.11 1.34
C PRO A 121 3.63 8.46 1.06
N GLU A 122 3.35 8.65 -0.21
CA GLU A 122 1.99 8.90 -0.61
C GLU A 122 1.13 7.65 -0.55
N GLY A 123 -0.09 7.88 -0.10
CA GLY A 123 -1.04 6.81 0.06
C GLY A 123 -2.03 7.13 1.16
N ARG A 124 -2.89 6.15 1.40
CA ARG A 124 -3.86 6.17 2.48
C ARG A 124 -3.40 5.23 3.57
N TYR A 125 -3.27 5.76 4.78
CA TYR A 125 -2.79 5.03 5.93
C TYR A 125 -3.85 5.01 7.01
N GLU A 126 -4.36 3.81 7.30
CA GLU A 126 -5.29 3.61 8.41
C GLU A 126 -4.53 3.41 9.72
N TYR A 127 -5.08 3.93 10.81
CA TYR A 127 -4.50 3.83 12.12
C TYR A 127 -5.57 3.90 13.21
N LYS A 128 -5.17 3.60 14.43
CA LYS A 128 -6.03 3.73 15.60
C LYS A 128 -5.20 4.11 16.82
N TYR A 129 -5.79 4.91 17.69
CA TYR A 129 -5.16 5.31 18.93
C TYR A 129 -5.32 4.24 19.99
N ILE A 130 -4.35 4.16 20.88
CA ILE A 130 -4.38 3.41 22.12
C ILE A 130 -4.15 4.44 23.23
N VAL A 131 -5.21 4.78 23.96
CA VAL A 131 -5.16 5.77 25.04
C VAL A 131 -5.34 5.04 26.35
N ASP A 132 -4.33 5.07 27.21
CA ASP A 132 -4.31 4.31 28.47
C ASP A 132 -4.71 2.84 28.28
N GLY A 133 -4.15 2.20 27.25
CA GLY A 133 -4.39 0.80 26.90
C GLY A 133 -5.71 0.52 26.16
N LYS A 134 -6.53 1.54 25.86
CA LYS A 134 -7.82 1.37 25.18
C LYS A 134 -7.76 1.82 23.72
N TRP A 135 -8.22 0.94 22.82
CA TRP A 135 -8.33 1.23 21.40
C TRP A 135 -9.46 2.22 21.12
N VAL A 136 -9.13 3.41 20.65
CA VAL A 136 -10.07 4.50 20.39
C VAL A 136 -9.85 5.12 19.02
N CYS A 137 -10.92 5.65 18.43
CA CYS A 137 -10.83 6.50 17.26
C CYS A 137 -11.01 7.95 17.68
N ASN A 138 -10.24 8.85 17.08
CA ASN A 138 -10.47 10.28 17.21
C ASN A 138 -11.67 10.67 16.35
N ASP A 139 -12.73 11.19 16.96
CA ASP A 139 -13.95 11.59 16.24
C ASP A 139 -13.78 12.86 15.41
N ASN A 140 -12.76 13.66 15.71
CA ASN A 140 -12.44 14.90 14.99
C ASN A 140 -11.53 14.68 13.77
N GLU A 141 -11.05 13.45 13.57
CA GLU A 141 -10.21 13.07 12.44
C GLU A 141 -10.98 12.21 11.43
N LYS A 142 -10.43 12.07 10.22
CA LYS A 142 -11.07 11.26 9.17
C LYS A 142 -11.16 9.80 9.61
N LYS A 143 -12.32 9.18 9.39
CA LYS A 143 -12.62 7.79 9.79
C LYS A 143 -13.06 6.94 8.59
N THR A 144 -12.66 5.69 8.61
CA THR A 144 -13.16 4.70 7.66
C THR A 144 -14.65 4.43 7.90
N LYS A 145 -15.32 3.88 6.89
CA LYS A 145 -16.58 3.16 7.15
C LYS A 145 -16.26 1.91 7.95
N ALA A 146 -17.21 1.46 8.76
CA ALA A 146 -17.09 0.18 9.45
C ALA A 146 -16.77 -0.93 8.44
N ASN A 147 -15.75 -1.72 8.72
CA ASN A 147 -15.44 -2.91 7.94
C ASN A 147 -16.49 -4.02 8.20
N ALA A 148 -16.34 -5.18 7.56
CA ALA A 148 -17.26 -6.30 7.72
C ALA A 148 -17.42 -6.76 9.19
N ASP A 149 -16.38 -6.58 10.01
CA ASP A 149 -16.35 -6.94 11.43
C ASP A 149 -16.81 -5.79 12.34
N GLY A 150 -17.30 -4.69 11.77
CA GLY A 150 -17.76 -3.51 12.51
C GLY A 150 -16.65 -2.58 13.00
N HIS A 151 -15.38 -2.87 12.68
CA HIS A 151 -14.26 -2.04 13.09
C HIS A 151 -14.16 -0.76 12.25
N VAL A 152 -14.04 0.37 12.95
CA VAL A 152 -13.73 1.69 12.40
C VAL A 152 -12.32 2.07 12.81
N ASN A 153 -11.60 2.71 11.89
CA ASN A 153 -10.24 3.22 12.04
C ASN A 153 -10.20 4.70 11.65
N ASN A 154 -9.23 5.44 12.18
CA ASN A 154 -8.86 6.72 11.61
C ASN A 154 -8.00 6.50 10.36
N TYR A 155 -7.89 7.51 9.49
CA TYR A 155 -6.95 7.46 8.38
C TYR A 155 -6.42 8.83 7.97
N VAL A 156 -5.19 8.84 7.45
CA VAL A 156 -4.55 9.99 6.83
C VAL A 156 -4.25 9.69 5.37
N GLN A 157 -4.18 10.76 4.57
CA GLN A 157 -3.86 10.70 3.15
C GLN A 157 -2.62 11.55 2.91
N GLY A 158 -1.55 10.96 2.37
CA GLY A 158 -0.26 11.61 2.16
C GLY A 158 -0.23 12.71 1.08
N ARG A 159 -1.26 12.84 0.22
CA ARG A 159 -1.38 13.93 -0.78
C ARG A 159 -2.86 14.36 -0.97
N PRO A 160 -3.14 15.60 -1.46
CA PRO A 160 -4.48 16.05 -1.83
C PRO A 160 -5.05 15.23 -2.99
N ALA A 161 -6.38 15.14 -3.10
CA ALA A 161 -7.08 14.29 -4.08
C ALA A 161 -6.79 14.64 -5.55
N ASP A 162 -6.25 15.83 -5.82
CA ASP A 162 -6.16 16.40 -7.17
C ASP A 162 -4.98 15.82 -7.97
N ASP A 163 -3.84 15.54 -7.35
CA ASP A 163 -2.69 14.87 -8.02
C ASP A 163 -2.91 13.35 -8.19
N GLN A 164 -3.79 12.78 -7.36
CA GLN A 164 -4.11 11.36 -7.44
C GLN A 164 -4.85 11.02 -8.72
N GLN A 165 -5.68 11.92 -9.25
CA GLN A 165 -6.38 11.70 -10.51
C GLN A 165 -5.39 11.53 -11.67
N GLN A 166 -4.29 12.29 -11.71
CA GLN A 166 -3.33 12.22 -12.80
C GLN A 166 -2.49 10.92 -12.78
N ILE A 167 -2.22 10.35 -11.59
CA ILE A 167 -1.52 9.06 -11.44
C ILE A 167 -2.51 7.88 -11.58
N MET A 168 -3.76 8.03 -11.10
CA MET A 168 -4.81 7.02 -11.21
C MET A 168 -5.40 6.91 -12.62
N GLU A 169 -5.28 7.95 -13.45
CA GLU A 169 -5.72 7.97 -14.85
C GLU A 169 -4.63 7.58 -15.86
N LEU A 170 -3.40 7.26 -15.43
CA LEU A 170 -2.43 6.68 -16.35
C LEU A 170 -3.05 5.41 -16.96
N PRO A 171 -3.35 5.39 -18.27
CA PRO A 171 -4.04 4.26 -18.87
C PRO A 171 -3.24 2.99 -18.57
N ASP A 172 -3.91 1.90 -18.20
CA ASP A 172 -3.28 0.60 -17.94
C ASP A 172 -2.26 0.23 -19.04
N GLU A 173 -2.50 0.68 -20.28
CA GLU A 173 -1.62 0.53 -21.43
C GLU A 173 -0.34 1.39 -21.36
N GLN A 174 -0.43 2.63 -20.90
CA GLN A 174 0.73 3.51 -20.72
C GLN A 174 1.61 3.05 -19.55
N SER A 175 0.99 2.66 -18.43
CA SER A 175 1.68 2.03 -17.30
C SER A 175 2.35 0.72 -17.72
N ARG A 176 1.65 -0.12 -18.51
CA ARG A 176 2.22 -1.34 -19.13
C ARG A 176 3.41 -1.02 -20.01
N ARG A 177 3.31 -0.04 -20.92
CA ARG A 177 4.39 0.31 -21.85
C ARG A 177 5.61 0.85 -21.11
N SER A 178 5.41 1.73 -20.13
CA SER A 178 6.50 2.25 -19.29
C SER A 178 7.19 1.14 -18.50
N PHE A 179 6.44 0.21 -17.88
CA PHE A 179 7.03 -0.94 -17.19
C PHE A 179 7.71 -1.93 -18.12
N GLN A 180 7.10 -2.27 -19.26
CA GLN A 180 7.71 -3.17 -20.25
C GLN A 180 8.99 -2.58 -20.85
N MET A 181 9.03 -1.27 -21.08
CA MET A 181 10.24 -0.58 -21.55
C MET A 181 11.32 -0.57 -20.48
N LEU A 182 10.99 -0.26 -19.22
CA LEU A 182 11.93 -0.30 -18.10
C LEU A 182 12.44 -1.72 -17.80
N SER A 183 11.57 -2.73 -17.82
CA SER A 183 11.96 -4.12 -17.60
C SER A 183 12.83 -4.64 -18.74
N SER A 184 12.55 -4.25 -19.98
CA SER A 184 13.38 -4.59 -21.14
C SER A 184 14.75 -3.90 -21.10
N TRP A 185 14.79 -2.64 -20.64
CA TRP A 185 16.05 -1.91 -20.43
C TRP A 185 16.90 -2.49 -19.31
N VAL A 186 16.30 -2.84 -18.17
CA VAL A 186 17.00 -3.51 -17.07
C VAL A 186 17.47 -4.90 -17.49
N ALA A 187 16.64 -5.67 -18.22
CA ALA A 187 17.04 -6.97 -18.76
C ALA A 187 18.16 -6.86 -19.81
N MET A 188 18.12 -5.88 -20.71
CA MET A 188 19.21 -5.61 -21.66
C MET A 188 20.48 -5.14 -20.95
N SER A 189 20.37 -4.34 -19.90
CA SER A 189 21.52 -3.85 -19.15
C SER A 189 22.20 -4.97 -18.35
N ILE A 190 21.45 -5.94 -17.84
CA ILE A 190 22.00 -7.13 -17.18
C ILE A 190 22.66 -8.08 -18.20
N LEU A 191 22.14 -8.17 -19.44
CA LEU A 191 22.74 -8.96 -20.52
C LEU A 191 24.01 -8.33 -21.12
N LEU A 192 24.22 -7.02 -20.94
CA LEU A 192 25.41 -6.30 -21.43
C LEU A 192 26.56 -6.26 -20.42
N ILE A 193 26.38 -6.82 -19.21
CA ILE A 193 27.39 -6.88 -18.14
C ILE A 193 28.01 -8.30 -18.01
N ASN A 194 27.62 -9.26 -18.85
CA ASN A 194 28.26 -10.59 -18.96
C ASN A 194 28.90 -10.80 -20.34
#